data_AF-W5SU77-F1
#
_entry.id   AF-W5SU77-F1
#
_cell.length_a   1.000
_cell.length_b   1.000
_cell.length_c   1.000
_cell.angle_alpha   90.00
_cell.angle_beta   90.00
_cell.angle_gamma   90.00
#
_symmetry.space_group_name_H-M   'P 1'
#
loop_
_entity.id
_entity.type
_entity.pdbx_description
1 polymer ?
#
loop_
_entity_poly.entity_id
_entity_poly.type
_entity_poly.pdbx_seq_one_letter_code
_entity_poly.pdbx_strand_id
1 'polypeptide(L)'
;MIIQQLFILPILFFIILFVSGMSLGYIFAILLTFVPISMLFLIFEPYRVARIFAFLNPYDDPLGKGYQIIASLNALKNGGLGGKGLGMGEIKLGRLPEANSDFIFSVLGEELGFFGICFAIILFFLFFYFGFFVAICAKTRFRFFIAFISSLTIFLQSIMNILIAIGLLPPTGINLPFFSSGGSSIVVTMALSGLIANVSRDVESE
;
A
#
# COMPACT_ATOMS: atom_id res chain seq x y z
N MET A 1 6.23 -8.97 -5.19
CA MET A 1 4.92 -9.55 -5.59
C MET A 1 4.38 -10.60 -4.60
N ILE A 2 5.06 -11.71 -4.32
CA ILE A 2 4.50 -12.76 -3.42
C ILE A 2 4.44 -12.32 -1.94
N ILE A 3 5.45 -11.59 -1.45
CA ILE A 3 5.45 -11.07 -0.07
C ILE A 3 4.27 -10.11 0.15
N GLN A 4 3.99 -9.23 -0.81
CA GLN A 4 2.81 -8.35 -0.81
C GLN A 4 1.49 -9.13 -0.64
N GLN A 5 1.31 -10.21 -1.41
CA GLN A 5 0.09 -11.01 -1.37
C GLN A 5 -0.11 -11.67 0.01
N LEU A 6 1.00 -12.00 0.70
CA LEU A 6 0.99 -12.58 2.04
C LEU A 6 0.40 -11.65 3.11
N PHE A 7 0.57 -10.33 2.97
CA PHE A 7 0.09 -9.36 3.95
C PHE A 7 -1.27 -8.79 3.57
N ILE A 8 -1.45 -8.39 2.30
CA ILE A 8 -2.66 -7.69 1.89
C ILE A 8 -3.87 -8.64 1.86
N LEU A 9 -3.74 -9.84 1.28
CA LEU A 9 -4.89 -10.73 1.09
C LEU A 9 -5.50 -11.21 2.42
N PRO A 10 -4.73 -11.63 3.44
CA PRO A 10 -5.34 -12.05 4.71
C PRO A 10 -6.04 -10.89 5.43
N ILE A 11 -5.47 -9.69 5.39
CA ILE A 11 -6.09 -8.49 5.98
C ILE A 11 -7.40 -8.18 5.27
N LEU A 12 -7.40 -8.16 3.93
CA LEU A 12 -8.60 -7.92 3.13
C LEU A 12 -9.67 -8.98 3.37
N PHE A 13 -9.27 -10.26 3.37
CA PHE A 13 -10.17 -11.38 3.60
C PHE A 13 -10.81 -11.32 4.99
N PHE A 14 -10.02 -11.02 6.02
CA PHE A 14 -10.53 -10.82 7.38
C PHE A 14 -11.55 -9.69 7.44
N ILE A 15 -11.24 -8.53 6.85
CA ILE A 15 -12.15 -7.37 6.85
C ILE A 15 -13.45 -7.71 6.11
N ILE A 16 -13.38 -8.41 4.96
CA ILE A 16 -14.58 -8.82 4.22
C ILE A 16 -15.45 -9.78 5.03
N LEU A 17 -14.85 -10.77 5.68
CA LEU A 17 -15.58 -11.74 6.51
C LEU A 17 -16.20 -11.08 7.75
N PHE A 18 -15.51 -10.12 8.34
CA PHE A 18 -16.03 -9.35 9.46
C PHE A 18 -17.21 -8.49 9.03
N VAL A 19 -17.09 -7.76 7.91
CA VAL A 19 -18.15 -6.90 7.37
C VAL A 19 -19.34 -7.72 6.85
N SER A 20 -19.13 -8.96 6.41
CA SER A 20 -20.23 -9.85 6.00
C SER A 20 -21.07 -10.37 7.17
N GLY A 21 -20.65 -10.13 8.42
CA GLY A 21 -21.36 -10.56 9.62
C GLY A 21 -21.12 -12.02 9.99
N MET A 22 -20.03 -12.63 9.49
CA MET A 22 -19.68 -14.00 9.86
C MET A 22 -19.25 -14.06 11.34
N SER A 23 -19.57 -15.15 12.05
CA SER A 23 -19.23 -15.26 13.47
C SER A 23 -17.70 -15.26 13.66
N LEU A 24 -17.23 -14.56 14.69
CA LEU A 24 -15.80 -14.40 14.98
C LEU A 24 -15.08 -15.75 15.11
N GLY A 25 -15.77 -16.78 15.62
CA GLY A 25 -15.21 -18.13 15.76
C GLY A 25 -14.77 -18.75 14.43
N TYR A 26 -15.58 -18.64 13.37
CA TYR A 26 -15.19 -19.15 12.04
C TYR A 26 -14.06 -18.31 11.43
N ILE A 27 -14.07 -16.99 11.66
CA ILE A 27 -13.02 -16.10 11.17
C ILE A 27 -11.67 -16.47 11.80
N PHE A 28 -11.65 -16.68 13.13
CA PHE A 28 -10.45 -17.11 13.84
C PHE A 28 -9.97 -18.50 13.41
N ALA A 29 -10.88 -19.46 13.19
CA ALA A 29 -10.52 -20.80 12.72
C ALA A 29 -9.85 -20.77 11.34
N ILE A 30 -10.34 -19.92 10.42
CA ILE A 30 -9.74 -19.76 9.09
C ILE A 30 -8.38 -19.06 9.19
N LEU A 31 -8.26 -17.99 9.97
CA LEU A 31 -6.98 -17.31 10.21
C LEU A 31 -5.93 -18.26 10.80
N LEU A 32 -6.32 -19.07 11.78
CA LEU A 32 -5.45 -20.04 12.45
C LEU A 32 -4.87 -21.07 11.46
N THR A 33 -5.60 -21.38 10.39
CA THR A 33 -5.13 -22.29 9.34
C THR A 33 -4.29 -21.55 8.29
N PHE A 34 -4.70 -20.34 7.90
CA PHE A 34 -4.08 -19.60 6.79
C PHE A 34 -2.71 -19.00 7.14
N VAL A 35 -2.58 -18.46 8.35
CA VAL A 35 -1.34 -17.83 8.85
C VAL A 35 -0.14 -18.80 8.86
N PRO A 36 -0.21 -20.02 9.44
CA PRO A 36 0.93 -20.93 9.47
C PRO A 36 1.34 -21.42 8.08
N ILE A 37 0.37 -21.64 7.17
CA ILE A 37 0.66 -21.98 5.77
C ILE A 37 1.44 -20.83 5.11
N SER A 38 0.98 -19.60 5.31
CA SER A 38 1.65 -18.41 4.77
C SER A 38 3.07 -18.23 5.33
N MET A 39 3.27 -18.50 6.63
CA MET A 39 4.58 -18.46 7.29
C MET A 39 5.53 -19.54 6.78
N LEU A 40 5.04 -20.76 6.52
CA LEU A 40 5.85 -21.82 5.91
C LEU A 40 6.42 -21.36 4.55
N PHE A 41 5.57 -20.80 3.68
CA PHE A 41 6.00 -20.25 2.39
C PHE A 41 7.00 -19.10 2.49
N LEU A 42 7.06 -18.41 3.62
CA LEU A 42 8.04 -17.34 3.87
C LEU A 42 9.42 -17.92 4.18
N ILE A 43 9.49 -19.01 4.95
CA ILE A 43 10.74 -19.62 5.44
C ILE A 43 11.45 -20.44 4.36
N PHE A 44 10.71 -21.06 3.43
CA PHE A 44 11.29 -21.87 2.34
C PHE A 44 12.10 -21.06 1.32
N GLU A 45 12.03 -19.73 1.35
CA GLU A 45 12.72 -18.84 0.43
C GLU A 45 13.77 -18.00 1.18
N PRO A 46 15.06 -18.37 1.12
CA PRO A 46 16.12 -17.70 1.89
C PRO A 46 16.27 -16.22 1.54
N TYR A 47 15.86 -15.81 0.33
CA TYR A 47 15.82 -14.42 -0.08
C TYR A 47 14.78 -13.59 0.71
N ARG A 48 13.62 -14.16 1.03
CA ARG A 48 12.55 -13.47 1.77
C ARG A 48 12.96 -13.24 3.23
N VAL A 49 13.55 -14.26 3.83
CA VAL A 49 14.10 -14.20 5.17
C VAL A 49 15.20 -13.14 5.26
N ALA A 50 16.09 -13.08 4.26
CA ALA A 50 17.13 -12.07 4.18
C ALA A 50 16.59 -10.62 4.12
N ARG A 51 15.45 -10.36 3.46
CA ARG A 51 14.81 -9.03 3.46
C ARG A 51 14.26 -8.63 4.83
N ILE A 52 13.73 -9.59 5.58
CA ILE A 52 13.19 -9.32 6.94
C ILE A 52 14.33 -9.02 7.90
N PHE A 53 15.42 -9.79 7.86
CA PHE A 53 16.61 -9.49 8.67
C PHE A 53 17.25 -8.15 8.30
N ALA A 54 17.33 -7.83 7.00
CA ALA A 54 17.81 -6.53 6.54
C ALA A 54 16.88 -5.36 6.93
N PHE A 55 15.59 -5.62 7.10
CA PHE A 55 14.65 -4.63 7.65
C PHE A 55 14.85 -4.42 9.15
N LEU A 56 15.09 -5.49 9.92
CA LEU A 56 15.30 -5.41 11.37
C LEU A 56 16.64 -4.73 11.71
N ASN A 57 17.70 -5.03 10.96
CA ASN A 57 19.01 -4.39 11.08
C ASN A 57 19.49 -3.87 9.72
N PRO A 58 19.01 -2.70 9.27
CA PRO A 58 19.42 -2.14 7.98
C PRO A 58 20.88 -1.66 7.98
N TYR A 59 21.45 -1.38 9.16
CA TYR A 59 22.83 -0.91 9.29
C TYR A 59 23.89 -2.03 9.28
N ASP A 60 23.47 -3.31 9.33
CA ASP A 60 24.42 -4.45 9.23
C ASP A 60 24.98 -4.59 7.81
N ASP A 61 24.20 -4.20 6.79
CA ASP A 61 24.62 -4.17 5.39
C ASP A 61 24.03 -2.92 4.69
N PRO A 62 24.60 -1.72 4.96
CA PRO A 62 24.05 -0.45 4.52
C PRO A 62 24.22 -0.20 3.02
N LEU A 63 25.10 -0.93 2.34
CA LEU A 63 25.33 -0.84 0.89
C LEU A 63 24.64 -1.94 0.09
N GLY A 64 24.27 -3.05 0.73
CA GLY A 64 23.50 -4.14 0.13
C GLY A 64 22.04 -4.11 0.53
N LYS A 65 21.62 -5.01 1.41
CA LYS A 65 20.20 -5.27 1.67
C LYS A 65 19.48 -4.16 2.44
N GLY A 66 20.18 -3.40 3.28
CA GLY A 66 19.62 -2.28 4.05
C GLY A 66 19.57 -0.96 3.28
N TYR A 67 20.27 -0.88 2.15
CA TYR A 67 20.44 0.35 1.37
C TYR A 67 19.12 1.01 0.98
N GLN A 68 18.15 0.22 0.51
CA GLN A 68 16.85 0.72 0.07
C GLN A 68 16.10 1.47 1.18
N ILE A 69 16.10 0.93 2.40
CA ILE A 69 15.42 1.53 3.56
C ILE A 69 16.17 2.78 4.01
N ILE A 70 17.49 2.72 4.13
CA ILE A 70 18.31 3.85 4.57
C ILE A 70 18.18 5.02 3.61
N ALA A 71 18.28 4.77 2.31
CA ALA A 71 18.17 5.83 1.31
C ALA A 71 16.74 6.35 1.17
N SER A 72 15.71 5.52 1.40
CA SER A 72 14.32 5.98 1.56
C SER A 72 14.15 6.95 2.73
N LEU A 73 14.71 6.63 3.91
CA LEU A 73 14.66 7.51 5.08
C LEU A 73 15.42 8.81 4.86
N ASN A 74 16.59 8.74 4.22
CA ASN A 74 17.36 9.92 3.86
C ASN A 74 16.61 10.83 2.86
N ALA A 75 15.83 10.26 1.94
CA ALA A 75 14.93 10.99 1.04
C ALA A 75 14.00 11.94 1.81
N LEU A 76 13.27 11.32 2.74
CA LEU A 76 12.25 11.96 3.56
C LEU A 76 12.87 13.04 4.42
N LYS A 77 14.06 12.78 4.98
CA LYS A 77 14.83 13.76 5.74
C LYS A 77 15.29 14.94 4.88
N ASN A 78 15.75 14.68 3.66
CA ASN A 78 16.27 15.71 2.76
C ASN A 78 15.18 16.63 2.19
N GLY A 79 13.91 16.18 2.14
CA GLY A 79 12.79 17.00 1.68
C GLY A 79 12.44 18.18 2.60
N GLY A 80 12.81 18.13 3.88
CA GLY A 80 12.47 19.19 4.83
C GLY A 80 10.97 19.48 4.90
N LEU A 81 10.58 20.72 5.20
CA LEU A 81 9.17 21.10 5.30
C LEU A 81 8.50 21.34 3.94
N GLY A 82 9.21 22.01 3.02
CA GLY A 82 8.66 22.50 1.74
C GLY A 82 9.13 21.74 0.49
N GLY A 83 9.97 20.73 0.64
CA GLY A 83 10.50 19.95 -0.48
C GLY A 83 11.63 20.65 -1.21
N LYS A 84 12.29 19.89 -2.10
CA LYS A 84 13.30 20.42 -3.04
C LYS A 84 12.70 20.97 -4.34
N GLY A 85 11.42 20.71 -4.60
CA GLY A 85 10.74 21.01 -5.87
C GLY A 85 10.53 19.78 -6.74
N LEU A 86 9.40 19.76 -7.46
CA LEU A 86 9.01 18.64 -8.33
C LEU A 86 10.08 18.36 -9.40
N GLY A 87 10.46 17.10 -9.53
CA GLY A 87 11.50 16.65 -10.46
C GLY A 87 12.93 17.06 -10.10
N MET A 88 13.15 17.74 -8.96
CA MET A 88 14.48 18.13 -8.47
C MET A 88 15.03 17.15 -7.40
N GLY A 89 14.33 16.04 -7.14
CA GLY A 89 14.74 15.03 -6.17
C GLY A 89 16.01 14.28 -6.61
N GLU A 90 17.01 14.20 -5.73
CA GLU A 90 18.29 13.55 -6.02
C GLU A 90 18.16 12.02 -6.14
N ILE A 91 17.09 11.45 -5.59
CA ILE A 91 16.83 10.00 -5.67
C ILE A 91 16.37 9.57 -7.05
N LYS A 92 15.72 10.47 -7.80
CA LYS A 92 15.28 10.19 -9.19
C LYS A 92 16.47 10.02 -10.14
N LEU A 93 17.65 10.52 -9.77
CA LEU A 93 18.90 10.45 -10.54
C LEU A 93 19.63 9.08 -10.42
N GLY A 94 18.91 8.02 -10.05
CA GLY A 94 19.44 6.65 -10.07
C GLY A 94 20.12 6.20 -8.78
N ARG A 95 19.98 6.94 -7.67
CA ARG A 95 20.55 6.56 -6.37
C ARG A 95 19.75 5.47 -5.66
N LEU A 96 18.52 5.14 -6.03
CA LEU A 96 17.75 4.08 -5.38
C LEU A 96 17.23 3.05 -6.40
N PRO A 97 17.63 1.77 -6.31
CA PRO A 97 16.98 0.71 -7.08
C PRO A 97 15.49 0.64 -6.69
N GLU A 98 14.61 0.61 -7.68
CA GLU A 98 13.14 0.56 -7.49
C GLU A 98 12.51 1.81 -6.82
N ALA A 99 13.19 2.97 -6.89
CA ALA A 99 12.63 4.25 -6.42
C ALA A 99 11.28 4.62 -7.03
N ASN A 100 11.07 4.22 -8.29
CA ASN A 100 9.88 4.58 -9.05
C ASN A 100 8.67 3.66 -8.79
N SER A 101 8.87 2.52 -8.10
CA SER A 101 7.81 1.56 -7.80
C SER A 101 7.50 1.50 -6.30
N ASP A 102 8.47 1.06 -5.51
CA ASP A 102 8.31 0.67 -4.11
C ASP A 102 8.53 1.84 -3.15
N PHE A 103 9.38 2.78 -3.54
CA PHE A 103 9.80 3.93 -2.72
C PHE A 103 9.39 5.28 -3.33
N ILE A 104 8.39 5.27 -4.21
CA ILE A 104 7.90 6.48 -4.88
C ILE A 104 7.37 7.51 -3.86
N PHE A 105 6.84 7.06 -2.73
CA PHE A 105 6.44 7.95 -1.64
C PHE A 105 7.62 8.71 -1.02
N SER A 106 8.80 8.09 -0.94
CA SER A 106 10.03 8.73 -0.46
C SER A 106 10.52 9.79 -1.43
N VAL A 107 10.35 9.54 -2.75
CA VAL A 107 10.60 10.54 -3.80
C VAL A 107 9.64 11.72 -3.68
N LEU A 108 8.33 11.46 -3.52
CA LEU A 108 7.34 12.51 -3.28
C LEU A 108 7.69 13.33 -2.03
N GLY A 109 8.22 12.69 -0.99
CA GLY A 109 8.69 13.36 0.21
C GLY A 109 9.90 14.24 0.03
N GLU A 110 10.88 13.80 -0.75
CA GLU A 110 12.02 14.64 -1.09
C GLU A 110 11.60 15.86 -1.92
N GLU A 111 10.68 15.67 -2.88
CA GLU A 111 10.27 16.71 -3.82
C GLU A 111 9.28 17.71 -3.23
N LEU A 112 8.27 17.24 -2.47
CA LEU A 112 7.19 18.07 -1.94
C LEU A 112 7.34 18.40 -0.44
N GLY A 113 8.26 17.72 0.26
CA GLY A 113 8.50 17.91 1.68
C GLY A 113 7.38 17.38 2.58
N PHE A 114 7.47 17.74 3.86
CA PHE A 114 6.52 17.33 4.88
C PHE A 114 5.07 17.71 4.53
N PHE A 115 4.82 18.95 4.11
CA PHE A 115 3.46 19.40 3.80
C PHE A 115 2.84 18.65 2.62
N GLY A 116 3.64 18.37 1.58
CA GLY A 116 3.17 17.60 0.43
C GLY A 116 2.83 16.16 0.77
N ILE A 117 3.63 15.51 1.62
CA ILE A 117 3.32 14.16 2.10
C ILE A 117 2.03 14.17 2.93
N CYS A 118 1.88 15.09 3.88
CA CYS A 118 0.65 15.21 4.67
C CYS A 118 -0.57 15.39 3.77
N PHE A 119 -0.46 16.24 2.75
CA PHE A 119 -1.51 16.43 1.75
C PHE A 119 -1.83 15.14 0.99
N ALA A 120 -0.81 14.40 0.52
CA ALA A 120 -1.01 13.12 -0.16
C ALA A 120 -1.70 12.06 0.73
N ILE A 121 -1.30 11.98 2.01
CA ILE A 121 -1.96 11.11 2.99
C ILE A 121 -3.43 11.48 3.14
N ILE A 122 -3.73 12.77 3.32
CA ILE A 122 -5.11 13.26 3.43
C ILE A 122 -5.92 12.90 2.19
N LEU A 123 -5.36 13.01 0.99
CA LEU A 123 -6.04 12.62 -0.25
C LEU A 123 -6.37 11.13 -0.28
N PHE A 124 -5.47 10.23 0.15
CA PHE A 124 -5.77 8.80 0.24
C PHE A 124 -6.86 8.50 1.27
N PHE A 125 -6.85 9.19 2.41
CA PHE A 125 -7.92 9.08 3.41
C PHE A 125 -9.26 9.57 2.87
N LEU A 126 -9.29 10.72 2.20
CA LEU A 126 -10.50 11.26 1.57
C LEU A 126 -11.02 10.32 0.48
N PHE A 127 -10.13 9.78 -0.36
CA PHE A 127 -10.49 8.80 -1.38
C PHE A 127 -11.18 7.58 -0.75
N PHE A 128 -10.59 7.02 0.32
CA PHE A 128 -11.19 5.90 1.02
C PHE A 128 -12.54 6.27 1.65
N TYR A 129 -12.62 7.44 2.30
CA TYR A 129 -13.84 7.94 2.92
C TYR A 129 -14.98 8.08 1.90
N PHE A 130 -14.74 8.72 0.75
CA PHE A 130 -15.74 8.84 -0.31
C PHE A 130 -16.10 7.47 -0.92
N GLY A 131 -15.13 6.60 -1.16
CA GLY A 131 -15.41 5.24 -1.64
C GLY A 131 -16.22 4.41 -0.65
N PHE A 132 -15.97 4.57 0.65
CA PHE A 132 -16.75 3.93 1.72
C PHE A 132 -18.17 4.50 1.81
N PHE A 133 -18.33 5.81 1.69
CA PHE A 133 -19.64 6.46 1.63
C PHE A 133 -20.47 5.93 0.46
N VAL A 134 -19.89 5.87 -0.75
CA VAL A 134 -20.52 5.26 -1.93
C VAL A 134 -20.92 3.81 -1.67
N ALA A 135 -20.07 3.04 -0.98
CA ALA A 135 -20.39 1.66 -0.64
C ALA A 135 -21.62 1.56 0.26
N ILE A 136 -21.72 2.36 1.33
CA ILE A 136 -22.87 2.34 2.26
C ILE A 136 -24.17 2.75 1.57
N CYS A 137 -24.11 3.71 0.65
CA CYS A 137 -25.28 4.15 -0.12
C CYS A 137 -25.69 3.17 -1.23
N ALA A 138 -24.96 2.07 -1.44
CA ALA A 138 -25.23 1.14 -2.52
C ALA A 138 -26.56 0.38 -2.33
N LYS A 139 -27.35 0.31 -3.39
CA LYS A 139 -28.68 -0.32 -3.42
C LYS A 139 -28.69 -1.82 -3.14
N THR A 140 -27.58 -2.52 -3.37
CA THR A 140 -27.48 -3.97 -3.17
C THR A 140 -26.21 -4.36 -2.43
N ARG A 141 -26.27 -5.47 -1.68
CA ARG A 141 -25.08 -6.01 -0.96
C ARG A 141 -23.91 -6.28 -1.89
N PHE A 142 -24.17 -6.76 -3.11
CA PHE A 142 -23.13 -7.00 -4.10
C PHE A 142 -22.40 -5.71 -4.48
N ARG A 143 -23.15 -4.62 -4.74
CA ARG A 143 -22.59 -3.31 -5.08
C ARG A 143 -21.86 -2.68 -3.89
N PHE A 144 -22.40 -2.83 -2.67
CA PHE A 144 -21.71 -2.47 -1.43
C PHE A 144 -20.32 -3.13 -1.39
N PHE A 145 -20.24 -4.46 -1.56
CA PHE A 145 -18.96 -5.17 -1.48
C PHE A 145 -18.01 -4.76 -2.61
N ILE A 146 -18.48 -4.53 -3.84
CA ILE A 146 -17.63 -4.05 -4.93
C ILE A 146 -16.99 -2.70 -4.59
N ALA A 147 -17.80 -1.71 -4.20
CA ALA A 147 -17.29 -0.38 -3.88
C ALA A 147 -16.38 -0.42 -2.65
N PHE A 148 -16.79 -1.15 -1.60
CA PHE A 148 -16.04 -1.29 -0.37
C PHE A 148 -14.68 -1.96 -0.59
N ILE A 149 -14.65 -3.14 -1.23
CA ILE A 149 -13.43 -3.90 -1.47
C ILE A 149 -12.48 -3.13 -2.40
N SER A 150 -13.01 -2.47 -3.44
CA SER A 150 -12.20 -1.68 -4.36
C SER A 150 -11.55 -0.49 -3.65
N SER A 151 -12.34 0.27 -2.86
CA SER A 151 -11.84 1.40 -2.07
C SER A 151 -10.81 0.95 -1.04
N LEU A 152 -11.12 -0.11 -0.28
CA LEU A 152 -10.25 -0.68 0.75
C LEU A 152 -8.93 -1.21 0.16
N THR A 153 -8.97 -1.84 -1.01
CA THR A 153 -7.77 -2.38 -1.66
C THR A 153 -6.80 -1.27 -2.04
N ILE A 154 -7.29 -0.19 -2.65
CA ILE A 154 -6.48 0.99 -3.00
C ILE A 154 -5.91 1.63 -1.74
N PHE A 155 -6.73 1.78 -0.70
CA PHE A 155 -6.31 2.40 0.55
C PHE A 155 -5.25 1.59 1.29
N LEU A 156 -5.44 0.27 1.43
CA LEU A 156 -4.48 -0.62 2.08
C LEU A 156 -3.14 -0.66 1.32
N GLN A 157 -3.16 -0.71 -0.02
CA GLN A 157 -1.93 -0.64 -0.81
C GLN A 157 -1.17 0.67 -0.57
N SER A 158 -1.91 1.79 -0.47
CA SER A 158 -1.34 3.11 -0.21
C SER A 158 -0.68 3.19 1.16
N ILE A 159 -1.40 2.77 2.22
CA ILE A 159 -0.85 2.73 3.59
C ILE A 159 0.38 1.83 3.66
N MET A 160 0.32 0.64 3.06
CA MET A 160 1.46 -0.28 3.10
C MET A 160 2.69 0.31 2.41
N ASN A 161 2.53 0.97 1.26
CA ASN A 161 3.63 1.66 0.60
C ASN A 161 4.22 2.77 1.49
N ILE A 162 3.38 3.57 2.13
CA ILE A 162 3.80 4.63 3.08
C ILE A 162 4.60 4.05 4.25
N LEU A 163 4.11 2.95 4.85
CA LEU A 163 4.79 2.28 5.95
C LEU A 163 6.15 1.72 5.54
N ILE A 164 6.28 1.19 4.32
CA ILE A 164 7.56 0.74 3.77
C ILE A 164 8.51 1.91 3.56
N ALA A 165 8.02 3.02 3.01
CA ALA A 165 8.83 4.21 2.77
C ALA A 165 9.40 4.82 4.06
N ILE A 166 8.64 4.80 5.15
CA ILE A 166 9.07 5.29 6.48
C ILE A 166 9.84 4.20 7.26
N GLY A 167 10.04 3.01 6.69
CA GLY A 167 10.82 1.94 7.32
C GLY A 167 10.10 1.26 8.50
N LEU A 168 8.77 1.28 8.52
CA LEU A 168 7.95 0.55 9.50
C LEU A 168 7.57 -0.86 9.03
N LEU A 169 7.69 -1.13 7.73
CA LEU A 169 7.47 -2.45 7.15
C LEU A 169 8.60 -2.83 6.18
N PRO A 170 8.90 -4.13 6.01
CA PRO A 170 9.91 -4.58 5.07
C PRO A 170 9.50 -4.27 3.62
N PRO A 171 10.43 -3.99 2.71
CA PRO A 171 10.13 -3.73 1.31
C PRO A 171 9.55 -4.97 0.61
N THR A 172 8.29 -4.86 0.18
CA THR A 172 7.50 -6.00 -0.32
C THR A 172 7.19 -5.98 -1.83
N GLY A 173 7.55 -4.93 -2.58
CA GLY A 173 7.14 -4.79 -3.98
C GLY A 173 5.83 -4.05 -4.20
N ILE A 174 5.30 -3.34 -3.19
CA ILE A 174 3.98 -2.69 -3.28
C ILE A 174 4.14 -1.34 -3.94
N ASN A 175 3.49 -1.18 -5.09
CA ASN A 175 3.34 0.10 -5.76
C ASN A 175 2.39 1.03 -5.02
N LEU A 176 2.73 2.33 -4.95
CA LEU A 176 1.78 3.36 -4.56
C LEU A 176 0.70 3.50 -5.65
N PRO A 177 -0.59 3.27 -5.35
CA PRO A 177 -1.67 3.48 -6.31
C PRO A 177 -1.65 4.92 -6.86
N PHE A 178 -1.96 5.08 -8.16
CA PHE A 178 -1.95 6.35 -8.91
C PHE A 178 -0.58 6.98 -9.21
N PHE A 179 0.47 6.70 -8.42
CA PHE A 179 1.77 7.38 -8.55
C PHE A 179 2.90 6.50 -9.10
N SER A 180 2.84 5.17 -8.87
CA SER A 180 3.91 4.26 -9.27
C SER A 180 3.98 4.04 -10.80
N SER A 181 5.20 3.89 -11.34
CA SER A 181 5.45 3.65 -12.77
C SER A 181 5.08 2.24 -13.27
N GLY A 182 4.41 1.42 -12.45
CA GLY A 182 3.95 0.09 -12.86
C GLY A 182 2.72 0.16 -13.77
N GLY A 183 2.91 0.02 -15.09
CA GLY A 183 1.83 0.13 -16.08
C GLY A 183 0.60 -0.75 -15.77
N SER A 184 0.80 -2.03 -15.45
CA SER A 184 -0.30 -2.93 -15.05
C SER A 184 -0.98 -2.49 -13.75
N SER A 185 -0.22 -1.96 -12.79
CA SER A 185 -0.75 -1.49 -11.52
C SER A 185 -1.67 -0.29 -11.72
N ILE A 186 -1.27 0.68 -12.54
CA ILE A 186 -2.10 1.85 -12.88
C ILE A 186 -3.41 1.40 -13.53
N VAL A 187 -3.35 0.49 -14.51
CA VAL A 187 -4.57 -0.01 -15.19
C VAL A 187 -5.53 -0.66 -14.19
N VAL A 188 -5.03 -1.49 -13.27
CA VAL A 188 -5.86 -2.11 -12.23
C VAL A 188 -6.43 -1.07 -11.27
N THR A 189 -5.63 -0.10 -10.80
CA THR A 189 -6.11 0.97 -9.92
C THR A 189 -7.19 1.81 -10.61
N MET A 190 -7.04 2.11 -11.90
CA MET A 190 -8.05 2.82 -12.69
C MET A 190 -9.32 2.00 -12.87
N ALA A 191 -9.20 0.69 -13.13
CA ALA A 191 -10.34 -0.20 -13.21
C ALA A 191 -11.12 -0.27 -11.89
N LEU A 192 -10.42 -0.42 -10.76
CA LEU A 192 -11.02 -0.40 -9.42
C LEU A 192 -11.73 0.95 -9.14
N SER A 193 -11.11 2.06 -9.52
CA SER A 193 -11.73 3.39 -9.39
C SER A 193 -12.98 3.52 -10.27
N GLY A 194 -12.95 2.95 -11.48
CA GLY A 194 -14.10 2.87 -12.38
C GLY A 194 -15.27 2.06 -11.80
N LEU A 195 -14.99 0.98 -11.07
CA LEU A 195 -16.01 0.21 -10.35
C LEU A 195 -16.68 1.04 -9.25
N ILE A 196 -15.90 1.78 -8.46
CA ILE A 196 -16.43 2.69 -7.44
C ILE A 196 -17.33 3.76 -8.09
N ALA A 197 -16.86 4.37 -9.18
CA ALA A 197 -17.62 5.37 -9.93
C ALA A 197 -18.92 4.80 -10.52
N ASN A 198 -18.91 3.54 -11.00
CA ASN A 198 -20.10 2.87 -11.49
C ASN A 198 -21.16 2.70 -10.39
N VAL A 199 -20.75 2.29 -9.18
CA VAL A 199 -21.68 2.19 -8.05
C VAL A 199 -22.20 3.57 -7.65
N SER A 200 -21.35 4.60 -7.67
CA SER A 200 -21.73 5.98 -7.32
C SER A 200 -22.84 6.54 -8.22
N ARG A 201 -22.83 6.27 -9.52
CA ARG A 201 -23.87 6.79 -10.44
C ARG A 201 -25.27 6.31 -10.08
N ASP A 202 -25.37 5.09 -9.58
CA ASP A 202 -26.66 4.48 -9.25
C ASP A 202 -27.23 5.01 -7.92
N VAL A 203 -26.38 5.64 -7.08
CA VAL A 203 -26.79 6.35 -5.87
C VAL A 203 -27.49 7.67 -6.20
N GLU A 204 -27.06 8.36 -7.27
CA GLU A 204 -27.54 9.71 -7.64
C GLU A 204 -28.78 9.71 -8.55
N SER A 205 -29.25 8.53 -8.97
CA SER A 205 -30.42 8.37 -9.86
C SER A 205 -31.79 8.42 -9.15
N GLU A 206 -31.89 9.15 -8.04
CA GLU A 206 -33.10 9.41 -7.25
C GLU A 206 -33.30 10.91 -7.06
#